data_AF-A0A0F9LV98-F1
#
_entry.id   AF-A0A0F9LV98-F1
#
_cell.length_a   1.000
_cell.length_b   1.000
_cell.length_c   1.000
_cell.angle_alpha   90.00
_cell.angle_beta   90.00
_cell.angle_gamma   90.00
#
_symmetry.space_group_name_H-M   'P 1'
#
loop_
_entity.id
_entity.type
_entity.pdbx_description
1 polymer ?
#
loop_
_entity_poly.entity_id
_entity_poly.type
_entity_poly.pdbx_seq_one_letter_code
_entity_poly.pdbx_strand_id
1 'polypeptide(L)' 'MKDKLLSLRKKFEDFAVKDLKANWHGAGTDVSTGEANFSFDLGGRVYSVRIKELKI' A
#
# COMPACT_ATOMS: atom_id res chain seq x y z
N MET A 1 13.17 -1.21 -9.96
CA MET A 1 12.04 -2.03 -9.46
C MET A 1 11.65 -1.60 -8.05
N LYS A 2 12.57 -1.70 -7.08
CA LYS A 2 12.42 -1.18 -5.71
C LYS A 2 11.79 0.23 -5.63
N ASP A 3 12.29 1.17 -6.43
CA ASP A 3 11.80 2.56 -6.38
C ASP A 3 10.38 2.74 -6.93
N LYS A 4 9.99 1.96 -7.94
CA LYS A 4 8.63 2.01 -8.51
C LYS A 4 7.59 1.46 -7.53
N LEU A 5 7.88 0.32 -6.91
CA LEU A 5 6.97 -0.33 -5.95
C LEU A 5 6.82 0.52 -4.68
N LEU A 6 7.93 1.07 -4.17
CA LEU A 6 7.92 2.00 -3.03
C LEU A 6 7.19 3.30 -3.36
N SER A 7 7.41 3.87 -4.55
CA SER A 7 6.70 5.07 -5.02
C SER A 7 5.19 4.83 -5.12
N LEU A 8 4.78 3.68 -5.66
CA LEU A 8 3.38 3.30 -5.77
C LEU A 8 2.73 3.16 -4.38
N ARG A 9 3.38 2.45 -3.46
CA ARG A 9 2.91 2.32 -2.08
C ARG A 9 2.74 3.69 -1.42
N LYS A 10 3.73 4.58 -1.57
CA LYS A 10 3.67 5.94 -1.01
C LYS A 10 2.52 6.76 -1.58
N LYS A 11 2.21 6.62 -2.88
CA LYS A 11 1.03 7.27 -3.48
C LYS A 11 -0.28 6.77 -2.86
N PHE A 12 -0.40 5.47 -2.58
CA PHE A 12 -1.56 4.91 -1.89
C PHE A 12 -1.67 5.39 -0.45
N GLU A 13 -0.55 5.46 0.26
CA GLU A 13 -0.49 6.01 1.61
C GLU A 13 -0.94 7.48 1.63
N ASP A 14 -0.39 8.29 0.73
CA ASP A 14 -0.76 9.70 0.59
C ASP A 14 -2.26 9.85 0.28
N PHE A 15 -2.79 9.07 -0.68
CA PHE A 15 -4.21 9.09 -1.02
C PHE A 15 -5.11 8.69 0.17
N ALA A 16 -4.78 7.59 0.84
CA ALA A 16 -5.56 7.10 1.98
C ALA A 16 -5.55 8.10 3.15
N VAL A 17 -4.39 8.65 3.50
CA VAL A 17 -4.26 9.55 4.66
C VAL A 17 -4.75 10.97 4.34
N LYS A 18 -4.40 11.52 3.16
CA LYS A 18 -4.69 12.93 2.83
C LYS A 18 -6.08 13.12 2.27
N ASP A 19 -6.50 12.27 1.35
CA ASP A 19 -7.76 12.44 0.61
C ASP A 19 -8.91 11.73 1.32
N LEU A 20 -8.70 10.49 1.74
CA LEU A 20 -9.74 9.70 2.43
C LEU A 20 -9.80 9.94 3.94
N LYS A 21 -8.79 10.58 4.54
CA LYS A 21 -8.63 10.73 6.00
C LYS A 21 -8.67 9.39 6.74
N ALA A 22 -8.20 8.33 6.07
CA ALA A 22 -8.11 7.00 6.64
C ALA A 22 -6.96 6.90 7.64
N ASN A 23 -7.10 6.03 8.64
CA ASN A 23 -6.01 5.67 9.54
C ASN A 23 -5.16 4.57 8.90
N TRP A 24 -3.89 4.86 8.62
CA TRP A 24 -2.99 3.91 7.98
C TRP A 24 -2.41 2.90 8.98
N HIS A 25 -2.42 1.61 8.64
CA HIS A 25 -2.03 0.51 9.52
C HIS A 25 -1.17 -0.53 8.81
N GLY A 26 0.10 -0.61 9.19
CA GLY A 26 1.01 -1.65 8.72
C GLY A 26 1.35 -1.52 7.23
N ALA A 27 2.64 -1.64 6.90
CA ALA A 27 3.08 -1.64 5.52
C ALA A 27 4.29 -2.57 5.35
N GLY A 28 4.09 -3.67 4.63
CA GLY A 28 5.14 -4.57 4.17
C GLY A 28 5.50 -4.26 2.71
N THR A 29 6.79 -4.25 2.41
CA THR A 29 7.29 -4.18 1.04
C THR A 29 8.41 -5.19 0.89
N ASP A 30 8.20 -6.23 0.10
CA ASP A 30 9.22 -7.18 -0.29
C ASP A 30 9.66 -6.90 -1.73
N VAL A 31 10.83 -6.26 -1.81
CA VAL A 31 11.45 -5.87 -3.09
C VAL A 31 12.05 -7.05 -3.84
N SER A 32 12.28 -8.19 -3.17
CA SER A 32 12.78 -9.40 -3.82
C SER A 32 11.69 -10.14 -4.60
N THR A 33 10.46 -10.09 -4.09
CA THR A 33 9.28 -10.71 -4.72
C THR A 33 8.43 -9.74 -5.54
N GLY A 34 8.65 -8.42 -5.40
CA GLY A 34 7.83 -7.41 -6.07
C GLY A 34 6.45 -7.26 -5.41
N GLU A 35 6.36 -7.54 -4.11
CA GLU A 35 5.12 -7.50 -3.34
C GLU A 35 5.09 -6.33 -2.37
N ALA A 36 3.93 -5.66 -2.28
CA ALA A 36 3.65 -4.67 -1.26
C ALA A 36 2.27 -4.91 -0.67
N ASN A 37 2.16 -4.83 0.65
CA ASN A 37 0.93 -5.08 1.38
C ASN A 37 0.74 -4.03 2.47
N PHE A 38 -0.46 -3.51 2.59
CA PHE A 38 -0.80 -2.51 3.61
C PHE A 38 -2.28 -2.58 3.95
N SER A 39 -2.66 -2.01 5.10
CA SER A 39 -4.06 -1.85 5.48
C SER A 39 -4.35 -0.45 5.97
N PHE A 40 -5.61 -0.05 5.94
CA PHE A 40 -6.06 1.21 6.50
C PHE A 40 -7.51 1.08 7.00
N ASP A 41 -7.83 1.79 8.08
CA ASP A 41 -9.20 1.95 8.55
C ASP A 41 -9.83 3.20 7.92
N LEU A 42 -11.00 3.01 7.30
CA LEU A 42 -11.82 4.11 6.78
C LEU A 42 -13.23 3.97 7.33
N GLY A 43 -13.57 4.86 8.28
CA GLY A 43 -14.90 4.89 8.89
C GLY A 43 -15.23 3.67 9.74
N GLY A 44 -14.23 3.11 10.46
CA GLY A 44 -14.40 1.93 11.31
C GLY A 44 -14.40 0.61 10.55
N ARG A 45 -13.99 0.63 9.27
CA ARG A 45 -13.83 -0.58 8.44
C ARG A 45 -12.39 -0.67 7.97
N VAL A 46 -11.79 -1.85 8.16
CA VAL A 46 -10.42 -2.13 7.73
C VAL A 46 -10.42 -2.64 6.29
N TYR A 47 -9.61 -2.01 5.45
CA TYR A 47 -9.32 -2.42 4.09
C TYR A 47 -7.87 -2.89 4.00
N SER A 48 -7.63 -3.99 3.31
CA SER A 48 -6.29 -4.53 3.08
C SER A 48 -6.00 -4.57 1.58
N VAL A 49 -4.85 -4.04 1.19
CA VAL A 49 -4.40 -4.00 -0.20
C VAL A 49 -3.14 -4.84 -0.32
N ARG A 50 -3.11 -5.71 -1.34
CA ARG A 50 -1.93 -6.45 -1.76
C ARG A 50 -1.65 -6.13 -3.23
N ILE A 51 -0.46 -5.62 -3.48
CA ILE A 51 0.08 -5.34 -4.80
C ILE A 51 1.16 -6.39 -5.07
N LYS A 52 1.08 -7.05 -6.22
CA LYS A 52 2.07 -8.04 -6.66
C LYS A 52 2.37 -7.82 -8.13
N GLU A 53 3.66 -7.78 -8.46
CA GLU A 53 4.11 -7.76 -9.85
C GLU A 53 3.80 -9.12 -10.52
N LEU A 54 3.15 -9.06 -11.69
CA LEU A 54 2.91 -10.25 -12.52
C LEU A 54 4.15 -10.49 -13.39
N LYS A 55 4.78 -11.67 -13.24
CA LYS A 55 5.85 -12.12 -14.13
C LYS A 55 5.19 -12.69 -15.38
N ILE A 56 5.40 -12.01 -16.52
CA ILE A 56 4.96 -12.44 -17.85
C ILE A 56 6.19 -12.96 -18.59
#